data_AF-A0A7J9CKK2-F1
#
_entry.id   AF-A0A7J9CKK2-F1
#
_cell.length_a   1.000
_cell.length_b   1.000
_cell.length_c   1.000
_cell.angle_alpha   90.00
_cell.angle_beta   90.00
_cell.angle_gamma   90.00
#
_symmetry.space_group_name_H-M   'P 1'
#
loop_
_entity.id
_entity.type
_entity.pdbx_description
1 polymer ?
#
loop_
_entity_poly.entity_id
_entity_poly.type
_entity_poly.pdbx_seq_one_letter_code
_entity_poly.pdbx_strand_id
1 'polypeptide(L)'
;MSAKAIPNWEISGYVEYIKSGHKQGDMLLIVPEGAFAVRLGNEALIKQKIEVVKGDFYSLTFSTARTCAQEERLNVSVSPNNEKNDFGLFPIQTMYSSNGWDSYAWAFQADAHVIEISIHNPGVEEDAACGPLIDSVALKTLYNPKRTRANLLKNGNFEEGPYIFPRPTSEGVIIPPHIEDDHSPLPGWIIESLKAIKYIDSEHFSVPKGKRAIELIAGKESAVAQIVKTTIGRNYVLSFLVGDANNGCEGPMVVEAFAGKNTVKVSYNSKGKGGFKAARLAFRAESTRTRIMFYSTFYAMKSDNSGSLCGPVLDDVKLLSVRKLHHL
;
A
#
# COMPACT_ATOMS: atom_id res chain seq x y z
N MET A 1 31.40 -2.12 8.76
CA MET A 1 31.33 -0.64 8.88
C MET A 1 31.23 -0.25 10.35
N SER A 2 31.57 1.00 10.72
CA SER A 2 31.34 1.50 12.10
C SER A 2 29.84 1.53 12.40
N ALA A 3 29.43 1.30 13.67
CA ALA A 3 28.03 1.28 14.10
C ALA A 3 27.22 2.55 13.75
N LYS A 4 27.89 3.65 13.38
CA LYS A 4 27.31 4.95 12.99
C LYS A 4 27.75 5.41 11.59
N ALA A 5 28.11 4.47 10.72
CA ALA A 5 28.60 4.80 9.37
C ALA A 5 27.53 5.45 8.49
N ILE A 6 26.25 5.18 8.79
CA ILE A 6 25.10 5.84 8.15
C ILE A 6 24.64 6.95 9.12
N PRO A 7 24.66 8.24 8.70
CA PRO A 7 24.30 9.33 9.59
C PRO A 7 22.92 9.14 10.22
N ASN A 8 22.85 9.24 11.55
CA ASN A 8 21.63 9.08 12.36
C ASN A 8 21.02 7.67 12.38
N TRP A 9 21.64 6.68 11.72
CA TRP A 9 21.24 5.28 11.77
C TRP A 9 22.27 4.44 12.54
N GLU A 10 21.78 3.63 13.46
CA GLU A 10 22.56 2.59 14.13
C GLU A 10 22.49 1.31 13.29
N ILE A 11 23.63 0.66 13.09
CA ILE A 11 23.72 -0.57 12.30
C ILE A 11 24.10 -1.78 13.17
N SER A 12 23.55 -2.95 12.84
CA SER A 12 23.95 -4.23 13.44
C SER A 12 24.04 -5.30 12.36
N GLY A 13 24.99 -6.22 12.50
CA GLY A 13 25.26 -7.25 11.50
C GLY A 13 26.03 -6.73 10.28
N TYR A 14 25.91 -7.44 9.16
CA TYR A 14 26.56 -7.06 7.91
C TYR A 14 25.71 -6.04 7.14
N VAL A 15 26.07 -4.77 7.26
CA VAL A 15 25.44 -3.67 6.52
C VAL A 15 26.44 -3.09 5.55
N GLU A 16 26.06 -2.98 4.28
CA GLU A 16 26.89 -2.42 3.20
C GLU A 16 26.24 -1.19 2.58
N TYR A 17 27.06 -0.20 2.21
CA TYR A 17 26.61 0.99 1.50
C TYR A 17 26.87 0.80 0.00
N ILE A 18 25.80 0.72 -0.77
CA ILE A 18 25.83 0.42 -2.20
C ILE A 18 25.65 1.71 -2.98
N LYS A 19 26.55 1.96 -3.93
CA LYS A 19 26.43 3.07 -4.88
C LYS A 19 25.75 2.60 -6.16
N SER A 20 24.97 3.45 -6.80
CA SER A 20 24.41 3.16 -8.13
C SER A 20 25.51 2.78 -9.12
N GLY A 21 25.29 1.72 -9.89
CA GLY A 21 26.30 1.14 -10.79
C GLY A 21 27.17 0.05 -10.17
N HIS A 22 27.00 -0.26 -8.87
CA HIS A 22 27.74 -1.32 -8.19
C HIS A 22 27.40 -2.70 -8.78
N LYS A 23 28.42 -3.56 -8.89
CA LYS A 23 28.29 -4.92 -9.40
C LYS A 23 28.67 -5.94 -8.34
N GLN A 24 27.88 -7.01 -8.23
CA GLN A 24 28.22 -8.22 -7.48
C GLN A 24 28.49 -9.33 -8.50
N GLY A 25 29.77 -9.63 -8.74
CA GLY A 25 30.17 -10.44 -9.89
C GLY A 25 29.77 -9.75 -11.20
N ASP A 26 29.06 -10.47 -12.07
CA ASP A 26 28.53 -9.93 -13.34
C ASP A 26 27.16 -9.23 -13.18
N MET A 27 26.53 -9.33 -11.99
CA MET A 27 25.21 -8.78 -11.73
C MET A 27 25.28 -7.30 -11.32
N LEU A 28 24.48 -6.46 -11.96
CA LEU A 28 24.30 -5.06 -11.58
C LEU A 28 23.26 -4.96 -10.46
N LEU A 29 23.60 -4.30 -9.36
CA LEU A 29 22.64 -4.04 -8.27
C LEU A 29 21.81 -2.80 -8.59
N ILE A 30 20.49 -2.95 -8.54
CA ILE A 30 19.54 -1.86 -8.77
C ILE A 30 19.38 -1.06 -7.48
N VAL A 31 19.82 0.19 -7.50
CA VAL A 31 19.54 1.16 -6.43
C VAL A 31 18.18 1.80 -6.71
N PRO A 32 17.19 1.68 -5.79
CA PRO A 32 15.83 2.15 -6.02
C PRO A 32 15.74 3.65 -6.39
N GLU A 33 16.18 4.53 -5.48
CA GLU A 33 16.02 5.96 -5.57
C GLU A 33 17.37 6.69 -5.48
N GLY A 34 17.89 7.10 -6.64
CA GLY A 34 19.04 8.00 -6.70
C GLY A 34 20.39 7.29 -6.67
N ALA A 35 21.30 7.74 -5.81
CA ALA A 35 22.73 7.43 -5.93
C ALA A 35 23.23 6.32 -4.99
N PHE A 36 22.51 6.04 -3.90
CA PHE A 36 22.99 5.14 -2.87
C PHE A 36 21.85 4.41 -2.16
N ALA A 37 22.09 3.17 -1.77
CA ALA A 37 21.21 2.35 -0.95
C ALA A 37 22.02 1.60 0.12
N VAL A 38 21.33 1.02 1.09
CA VAL A 38 21.93 0.21 2.15
C VAL A 38 21.54 -1.24 1.93
N ARG A 39 22.51 -2.14 1.81
CA ARG A 39 22.28 -3.58 1.75
C ARG A 39 22.30 -4.17 3.15
N LEU A 40 21.28 -4.96 3.47
CA LEU A 40 21.21 -5.73 4.71
C LEU A 40 21.57 -7.19 4.40
N GLY A 41 22.73 -7.64 4.86
CA GLY A 41 23.09 -9.07 4.84
C GLY A 41 22.31 -9.89 5.87
N ASN A 42 22.73 -11.13 6.09
CA ASN A 42 22.05 -12.04 7.03
C ASN A 42 21.94 -11.43 8.43
N GLU A 43 20.75 -11.47 9.01
CA GLU A 43 20.42 -10.94 10.35
C GLU A 43 20.82 -9.47 10.57
N ALA A 44 21.09 -8.73 9.49
CA ALA A 44 21.49 -7.35 9.57
C ALA A 44 20.28 -6.43 9.74
N LEU A 45 20.46 -5.34 10.49
CA LEU A 45 19.42 -4.36 10.68
C LEU A 45 19.98 -2.94 10.74
N ILE A 46 19.11 -1.99 10.43
CA ILE A 46 19.32 -0.56 10.62
C ILE A 46 18.23 -0.01 11.52
N LYS A 47 18.62 0.88 12.44
CA LYS A 47 17.74 1.49 13.42
C LYS A 47 17.89 2.99 13.47
N GLN A 48 16.79 3.70 13.68
CA GLN A 48 16.79 5.14 13.88
C GLN A 48 15.86 5.53 15.02
N LYS A 49 16.36 6.37 15.93
CA LYS A 49 15.55 7.00 16.99
C LYS A 49 14.95 8.30 16.48
N ILE A 50 13.64 8.46 16.69
CA ILE A 50 12.86 9.58 16.16
C ILE A 50 11.90 10.08 17.26
N GLU A 51 11.77 11.40 17.37
CA GLU A 51 10.75 12.04 18.20
C GLU A 51 9.41 12.06 17.49
N VAL A 52 8.36 11.62 18.19
CA VAL A 52 6.98 11.51 17.67
C VAL A 52 5.98 11.98 18.73
N VAL A 53 4.73 12.16 18.32
CA VAL A 53 3.62 12.48 19.21
C VAL A 53 2.97 11.17 19.66
N LYS A 54 3.07 10.88 20.95
CA LYS A 54 2.41 9.72 21.55
C LYS A 54 0.90 9.75 21.26
N GLY A 55 0.37 8.64 20.76
CA GLY A 55 -1.04 8.43 20.44
C GLY A 55 -1.40 8.75 18.99
N ASP A 56 -0.53 9.41 18.23
CA ASP A 56 -0.74 9.66 16.81
C ASP A 56 -0.40 8.42 15.98
N PHE A 57 -1.03 8.32 14.81
CA PHE A 57 -0.75 7.29 13.82
C PHE A 57 0.30 7.79 12.84
N TYR A 58 1.22 6.91 12.47
CA TYR A 58 2.27 7.19 11.49
C TYR A 58 2.28 6.12 10.43
N SER A 59 2.68 6.50 9.21
CA SER A 59 3.03 5.58 8.15
C SER A 59 4.52 5.70 7.85
N LEU A 60 5.20 4.56 7.85
CA LEU A 60 6.55 4.42 7.35
C LEU A 60 6.47 3.97 5.90
N THR A 61 7.15 4.68 5.00
CA THR A 61 7.31 4.29 3.61
C THR A 61 8.80 4.10 3.32
N PHE A 62 9.17 3.02 2.66
CA PHE A 62 10.55 2.74 2.27
C PHE A 62 10.60 2.05 0.92
N SER A 63 11.67 2.26 0.17
CA SER A 63 11.91 1.59 -1.10
C SER A 63 12.85 0.42 -0.88
N THR A 64 12.56 -0.71 -1.52
CA THR A 64 13.43 -1.88 -1.45
C THR A 64 13.59 -2.56 -2.80
N ALA A 65 14.82 -3.02 -3.05
CA ALA A 65 15.16 -3.86 -4.19
C ALA A 65 15.67 -5.21 -3.71
N ARG A 66 15.37 -6.24 -4.48
CA ARG A 66 15.88 -7.59 -4.25
C ARG A 66 17.28 -7.74 -4.83
N THR A 67 18.17 -8.46 -4.14
CA THR A 67 19.50 -8.77 -4.69
C THR A 67 19.78 -10.27 -4.83
N CYS A 68 19.00 -11.12 -4.17
CA CYS A 68 19.20 -12.57 -4.11
C CYS A 68 18.13 -13.35 -4.87
N ALA A 69 18.43 -14.60 -5.23
CA ALA A 69 17.51 -15.48 -5.95
C ALA A 69 16.46 -16.18 -5.06
N GLN A 70 16.53 -16.05 -3.73
CA GLN A 70 15.61 -16.69 -2.76
C GLN A 70 14.54 -15.74 -2.18
N GLU A 71 13.68 -16.26 -1.29
CA GLU A 71 12.58 -15.52 -0.64
C GLU A 71 13.10 -14.50 0.40
N GLU A 72 13.53 -13.34 -0.06
CA GLU A 72 13.88 -12.22 0.83
C GLU A 72 12.63 -11.71 1.58
N ARG A 73 12.81 -11.45 2.87
CA ARG A 73 11.79 -10.85 3.75
C ARG A 73 12.40 -9.69 4.51
N LEU A 74 11.58 -8.69 4.81
CA LEU A 74 11.95 -7.59 5.68
C LEU A 74 11.00 -7.55 6.87
N ASN A 75 11.58 -7.45 8.06
CA ASN A 75 10.86 -7.19 9.28
C ASN A 75 11.02 -5.71 9.65
N VAL A 76 9.91 -4.99 9.72
CA VAL A 76 9.86 -3.58 10.08
C VAL A 76 9.09 -3.45 11.39
N SER A 77 9.70 -2.81 12.38
CA SER A 77 9.10 -2.68 13.72
C SER A 77 9.41 -1.35 14.37
N VAL A 78 8.62 -1.00 15.38
CA VAL A 78 8.86 0.14 16.27
C VAL A 78 9.02 -0.30 17.72
N SER A 79 9.81 0.45 18.50
CA SER A 79 9.99 0.24 19.94
C SER A 79 10.02 1.59 20.68
N PRO A 80 9.43 1.72 21.89
CA PRO A 80 8.63 0.71 22.56
C PRO A 80 7.29 0.50 21.84
N ASN A 81 6.77 -0.72 21.97
CA ASN A 81 5.49 -1.11 21.43
C ASN A 81 4.74 -1.93 22.49
N ASN A 82 3.50 -1.57 22.77
CA ASN A 82 2.63 -2.23 23.73
C ASN A 82 1.86 -3.40 23.12
N GLU A 83 1.72 -3.44 21.79
CA GLU A 83 1.03 -4.50 21.07
C GLU A 83 1.97 -5.67 20.78
N LYS A 84 1.45 -6.90 20.97
CA LYS A 84 2.21 -8.12 20.66
C LYS A 84 2.18 -8.35 19.16
N ASN A 85 3.35 -8.61 18.57
CA ASN A 85 3.54 -8.85 17.14
C ASN A 85 3.20 -7.66 16.23
N ASP A 86 3.29 -6.43 16.74
CA ASP A 86 3.09 -5.23 15.92
C ASP A 86 4.40 -4.87 15.18
N PHE A 87 4.65 -5.68 14.16
CA PHE A 87 5.70 -5.52 13.17
C PHE A 87 5.13 -5.86 11.79
N GLY A 88 5.57 -5.14 10.76
CA GLY A 88 5.24 -5.45 9.38
C GLY A 88 6.23 -6.45 8.81
N LEU A 89 5.72 -7.56 8.26
CA LEU A 89 6.53 -8.53 7.52
C LEU A 89 6.31 -8.34 6.02
N PHE A 90 7.35 -7.93 5.30
CA PHE A 90 7.29 -7.64 3.87
C PHE A 90 7.96 -8.75 3.07
N PRO A 91 7.21 -9.61 2.37
CA PRO A 91 7.80 -10.54 1.43
C PRO A 91 8.28 -9.78 0.19
N ILE A 92 9.60 -9.67 0.01
CA ILE A 92 10.24 -8.99 -1.14
C ILE A 92 10.41 -9.98 -2.33
N GLN A 93 9.66 -11.09 -2.29
CA GLN A 93 9.70 -12.14 -3.31
C GLN A 93 9.07 -11.68 -4.64
N THR A 94 7.98 -10.90 -4.57
CA THR A 94 7.26 -10.42 -5.76
C THR A 94 7.48 -8.92 -5.88
N MET A 95 8.28 -8.53 -6.86
CA MET A 95 8.33 -7.16 -7.32
C MET A 95 7.09 -6.90 -8.18
N TYR A 96 6.26 -5.94 -7.78
CA TYR A 96 5.08 -5.49 -8.50
C TYR A 96 5.44 -4.53 -9.63
N SER A 97 6.64 -3.94 -9.53
CA SER A 97 7.25 -3.07 -10.53
C SER A 97 8.32 -3.80 -11.35
N SER A 98 8.37 -3.49 -12.64
CA SER A 98 9.42 -3.95 -13.55
C SER A 98 10.76 -3.24 -13.39
N ASN A 99 10.83 -2.19 -12.58
CA ASN A 99 12.05 -1.43 -12.33
C ASN A 99 13.03 -2.15 -11.38
N GLY A 100 12.66 -3.34 -10.88
CA GLY A 100 13.49 -4.13 -9.97
C GLY A 100 13.48 -3.66 -8.51
N TRP A 101 12.63 -2.68 -8.19
CA TRP A 101 12.39 -2.17 -6.85
C TRP A 101 10.93 -1.70 -6.70
N ASP A 102 10.43 -1.69 -5.47
CA ASP A 102 9.09 -1.20 -5.10
C ASP A 102 9.18 -0.36 -3.82
N SER A 103 8.24 0.57 -3.65
CA SER A 103 8.03 1.27 -2.38
C SER A 103 6.92 0.59 -1.59
N TYR A 104 7.17 0.31 -0.31
CA TYR A 104 6.23 -0.33 0.59
C TYR A 104 5.84 0.62 1.70
N ALA A 105 4.62 0.47 2.21
CA ALA A 105 4.17 1.20 3.38
C ALA A 105 3.67 0.28 4.48
N TRP A 106 4.01 0.68 5.70
CA TRP A 106 3.52 0.16 6.96
C TRP A 106 2.92 1.31 7.77
N ALA A 107 2.03 1.04 8.73
CA ALA A 107 1.66 2.04 9.71
C ALA A 107 1.71 1.48 11.14
N PHE A 108 1.71 2.38 12.12
CA PHE A 108 1.67 2.04 13.53
C PHE A 108 1.13 3.22 14.34
N GLN A 109 0.68 2.96 15.57
CA GLN A 109 0.36 4.01 16.53
C GLN A 109 1.54 4.21 17.49
N ALA A 110 1.96 5.46 17.72
CA ALA A 110 3.09 5.74 18.60
C ALA A 110 2.72 5.58 20.08
N ASP A 111 3.40 4.67 20.80
CA ASP A 111 3.17 4.41 22.22
C ASP A 111 4.00 5.30 23.18
N ALA A 112 5.00 5.99 22.63
CA ALA A 112 5.91 6.86 23.34
C ALA A 112 6.24 8.12 22.53
N HIS A 113 6.89 9.10 23.17
CA HIS A 113 7.34 10.33 22.53
C HIS A 113 8.65 10.18 21.75
N VAL A 114 9.40 9.11 22.03
CA VAL A 114 10.60 8.72 21.31
C VAL A 114 10.43 7.26 20.96
N ILE A 115 10.56 6.95 19.67
CA ILE A 115 10.50 5.60 19.16
C ILE A 115 11.79 5.25 18.43
N GLU A 116 12.11 3.98 18.37
CA GLU A 116 13.15 3.39 17.53
C GLU A 116 12.48 2.62 16.40
N ILE A 117 12.68 3.06 15.17
CA ILE A 117 12.27 2.32 13.97
C ILE A 117 13.40 1.36 13.61
N SER A 118 13.06 0.10 13.34
CA SER A 118 14.00 -0.95 12.95
C SER A 118 13.58 -1.59 11.63
N ILE A 119 14.50 -1.67 10.68
CA ILE A 119 14.35 -2.45 9.45
C ILE A 119 15.40 -3.58 9.51
N HIS A 120 14.93 -4.82 9.56
CA HIS A 120 15.73 -6.01 9.81
C HIS A 120 15.53 -7.03 8.69
N ASN A 121 16.63 -7.59 8.19
CA ASN A 121 16.63 -8.76 7.33
C ASN A 121 16.78 -10.03 8.20
N PRO A 122 15.70 -10.79 8.48
CA PRO A 122 15.77 -12.07 9.20
C PRO A 122 16.20 -13.24 8.30
N GLY A 123 16.55 -12.98 7.04
CA GLY A 123 16.97 -14.01 6.10
C GLY A 123 18.35 -14.56 6.43
N VAL A 124 18.55 -15.83 6.09
CA VAL A 124 19.83 -16.52 6.19
C VAL A 124 20.14 -17.17 4.85
N GLU A 125 20.96 -16.48 4.05
CA GLU A 125 21.46 -16.95 2.76
C GLU A 125 22.85 -17.59 2.87
N GLU A 126 23.25 -18.39 1.87
CA GLU A 126 24.61 -18.95 1.80
C GLU A 126 25.68 -17.85 1.72
N ASP A 127 25.43 -16.82 0.90
CA ASP A 127 26.24 -15.60 0.89
C ASP A 127 25.68 -14.63 1.94
N ALA A 128 26.41 -14.45 3.03
CA ALA A 128 26.02 -13.60 4.15
C ALA A 128 25.90 -12.10 3.79
N ALA A 129 26.48 -11.69 2.65
CA ALA A 129 26.33 -10.32 2.14
C ALA A 129 25.06 -10.14 1.28
N CYS A 130 24.41 -11.24 0.89
CA CYS A 130 23.20 -11.22 0.09
C CYS A 130 21.99 -10.78 0.93
N GLY A 131 21.21 -9.83 0.41
CA GLY A 131 19.94 -9.45 1.01
C GLY A 131 19.37 -8.15 0.44
N PRO A 132 18.22 -7.70 0.95
CA PRO A 132 17.48 -6.59 0.38
C PRO A 132 18.27 -5.27 0.48
N LEU A 133 18.13 -4.45 -0.56
CA LEU A 133 18.59 -3.07 -0.58
C LEU A 133 17.48 -2.17 -0.06
N ILE A 134 17.78 -1.39 0.96
CA ILE A 134 16.89 -0.37 1.51
C ILE A 134 17.34 1.00 1.02
N ASP A 135 16.37 1.76 0.55
CA ASP A 135 16.56 3.13 0.10
C ASP A 135 15.36 3.98 0.55
N SER A 136 15.57 5.29 0.62
CA SER A 136 14.55 6.32 0.80
C SER A 136 13.48 5.95 1.83
N VAL A 137 13.75 6.29 3.09
CA VAL A 137 12.84 6.03 4.21
C VAL A 137 12.14 7.33 4.60
N ALA A 138 10.81 7.33 4.61
CA ALA A 138 9.97 8.45 4.99
C ALA A 138 8.99 8.06 6.09
N LEU A 139 8.87 8.92 7.10
CA LEU A 139 7.85 8.80 8.14
C LEU A 139 6.83 9.94 7.95
N LYS A 140 5.56 9.60 7.81
CA LYS A 140 4.45 10.55 7.66
C LYS A 140 3.43 10.36 8.77
N THR A 141 3.03 11.43 9.44
CA THR A 141 1.88 11.38 10.36
C THR A 141 0.59 11.20 9.57
N LEU A 142 -0.23 10.24 9.98
CA LEU A 142 -1.53 9.95 9.38
C LEU A 142 -2.64 10.64 10.17
N TYR A 143 -3.47 11.40 9.47
CA TYR A 143 -4.68 11.96 10.07
C TYR A 143 -5.76 10.89 10.19
N ASN A 144 -6.40 10.72 11.35
CA ASN A 144 -7.52 9.78 11.52
C ASN A 144 -8.84 10.40 11.00
N PRO A 145 -9.36 9.96 9.84
CA PRO A 145 -10.50 10.63 9.23
C PRO A 145 -11.76 10.33 10.03
N LYS A 146 -12.48 11.39 10.40
CA LYS A 146 -13.75 11.28 11.12
C LYS A 146 -14.89 11.05 10.13
N ARG A 147 -15.86 10.21 10.52
CA ARG A 147 -17.10 10.06 9.74
C ARG A 147 -17.85 11.37 9.74
N THR A 148 -18.37 11.77 8.60
CA THR A 148 -19.15 13.01 8.45
C THR A 148 -20.59 12.68 8.07
N ARG A 149 -21.47 13.69 8.10
CA ARG A 149 -22.83 13.52 7.55
C ARG A 149 -22.83 13.41 6.02
N ALA A 150 -21.75 13.84 5.37
CA ALA A 150 -21.59 13.81 3.92
C ALA A 150 -21.10 12.45 3.40
N ASN A 151 -20.51 11.61 4.24
CA ASN A 151 -20.11 10.25 3.88
C ASN A 151 -20.02 9.38 5.12
N LEU A 152 -20.69 8.23 5.12
CA LEU A 152 -20.63 7.27 6.23
C LEU A 152 -19.30 6.49 6.25
N LEU A 153 -18.58 6.47 5.12
CA LEU A 153 -17.22 5.93 5.02
C LEU A 153 -16.21 6.96 5.50
N LYS A 154 -15.15 6.47 6.14
CA LYS A 154 -13.91 7.22 6.37
C LYS A 154 -13.03 7.13 5.13
N ASN A 155 -12.34 8.21 4.81
CA ASN A 155 -11.31 8.25 3.75
C ASN A 155 -11.77 7.65 2.40
N GLY A 156 -13.03 7.90 2.02
CA GLY A 156 -13.60 7.29 0.83
C GLY A 156 -13.00 7.79 -0.48
N ASN A 157 -12.35 8.95 -0.43
CA ASN A 157 -11.61 9.58 -1.52
C ASN A 157 -10.10 9.31 -1.45
N PHE A 158 -9.63 8.47 -0.51
CA PHE A 158 -8.22 8.06 -0.40
C PHE A 158 -7.18 9.19 -0.31
N GLU A 159 -7.56 10.42 0.02
CA GLU A 159 -6.61 11.55 0.09
C GLU A 159 -5.65 11.46 1.29
N GLU A 160 -5.97 10.63 2.27
CA GLU A 160 -5.10 10.32 3.39
C GLU A 160 -4.49 8.92 3.23
N GLY A 161 -3.17 8.82 3.33
CA GLY A 161 -2.42 7.59 3.08
C GLY A 161 -0.91 7.78 3.21
N PRO A 162 -0.10 6.79 2.81
CA PRO A 162 1.36 6.84 2.94
C PRO A 162 2.00 7.96 2.12
N TYR A 163 3.28 8.24 2.40
CA TYR A 163 4.06 9.18 1.61
C TYR A 163 4.41 8.55 0.26
N ILE A 164 4.34 9.32 -0.82
CA ILE A 164 4.79 8.88 -2.16
C ILE A 164 6.01 9.72 -2.48
N PHE A 165 7.13 9.05 -2.78
CA PHE A 165 8.37 9.72 -3.16
C PHE A 165 8.22 10.39 -4.53
N PRO A 166 8.60 11.67 -4.68
CA PRO A 166 8.38 12.43 -5.91
C PRO A 166 9.44 12.17 -7.00
N ARG A 167 10.56 11.49 -6.71
CA ARG A 167 11.67 11.25 -7.65
C ARG A 167 12.46 9.98 -7.30
N PRO A 168 12.93 9.20 -8.30
CA PRO A 168 12.49 9.16 -9.70
C PRO A 168 11.04 8.64 -9.81
N THR A 169 10.43 8.72 -11.01
CA THR A 169 9.01 8.43 -11.30
C THR A 169 8.47 7.28 -10.45
N SER A 170 7.61 7.58 -9.48
CA SER A 170 7.09 6.57 -8.56
C SER A 170 6.18 5.58 -9.27
N GLU A 171 6.33 4.30 -8.99
CA GLU A 171 5.41 3.23 -9.40
C GLU A 171 4.21 3.08 -8.45
N GLY A 172 4.00 4.07 -7.56
CA GLY A 172 3.07 4.02 -6.45
C GLY A 172 3.69 3.38 -5.20
N VAL A 173 2.87 3.18 -4.18
CA VAL A 173 3.27 2.57 -2.91
C VAL A 173 2.45 1.31 -2.66
N ILE A 174 3.14 0.19 -2.52
CA ILE A 174 2.56 -1.12 -2.22
C ILE A 174 2.14 -1.16 -0.76
N ILE A 175 0.89 -1.54 -0.54
CA ILE A 175 0.34 -1.75 0.80
C ILE A 175 0.05 -3.24 0.94
N PRO A 176 0.75 -3.94 1.85
CA PRO A 176 0.64 -5.38 2.00
C PRO A 176 -0.75 -5.80 2.53
N PRO A 177 -1.11 -7.09 2.37
CA PRO A 177 -2.33 -7.64 2.92
C PRO A 177 -2.38 -7.60 4.45
N HIS A 178 -3.57 -7.55 5.03
CA HIS A 178 -3.78 -7.50 6.49
C HIS A 178 -3.26 -8.73 7.25
N ILE A 179 -3.08 -9.87 6.58
CA ILE A 179 -2.44 -11.05 7.19
C ILE A 179 -1.00 -10.74 7.63
N GLU A 180 -0.36 -9.77 6.98
CA GLU A 180 1.02 -9.37 7.21
C GLU A 180 1.12 -8.11 8.09
N ASP A 181 0.00 -7.46 8.41
CA ASP A 181 -0.04 -6.15 9.09
C ASP A 181 -1.40 -5.82 9.73
N ASP A 182 -1.43 -5.62 11.05
CA ASP A 182 -2.64 -5.18 11.78
C ASP A 182 -2.92 -3.66 11.64
N HIS A 183 -1.97 -2.90 11.09
CA HIS A 183 -1.99 -1.45 10.99
C HIS A 183 -1.90 -0.95 9.53
N SER A 184 -3.05 -0.94 8.86
CA SER A 184 -3.15 -0.41 7.49
C SER A 184 -2.71 1.07 7.39
N PRO A 185 -1.78 1.40 6.47
CA PRO A 185 -1.41 2.79 6.16
C PRO A 185 -2.49 3.55 5.37
N LEU A 186 -3.66 2.93 5.12
CA LEU A 186 -4.87 3.61 4.63
C LEU A 186 -5.91 3.75 5.74
N PRO A 187 -5.99 4.92 6.39
CA PRO A 187 -6.87 5.11 7.53
C PRO A 187 -8.34 4.80 7.23
N GLY A 188 -8.90 3.87 8.02
CA GLY A 188 -10.30 3.46 7.92
C GLY A 188 -10.58 2.34 6.91
N TRP A 189 -9.57 1.86 6.19
CA TRP A 189 -9.69 0.75 5.24
C TRP A 189 -8.88 -0.46 5.69
N ILE A 190 -9.51 -1.62 5.62
CA ILE A 190 -8.92 -2.94 5.87
C ILE A 190 -8.47 -3.49 4.53
N ILE A 191 -7.23 -3.97 4.44
CA ILE A 191 -6.68 -4.62 3.25
C ILE A 191 -6.99 -6.12 3.34
N GLU A 192 -8.20 -6.49 2.92
CA GLU A 192 -8.81 -7.81 3.16
C GLU A 192 -8.40 -8.83 2.09
N SER A 193 -7.12 -8.89 1.79
CA SER A 193 -6.58 -9.64 0.66
C SER A 193 -5.49 -10.64 1.04
N LEU A 194 -5.18 -11.56 0.12
CA LEU A 194 -3.96 -12.38 0.13
C LEU A 194 -2.78 -11.66 -0.57
N LYS A 195 -3.07 -10.59 -1.31
CA LYS A 195 -2.11 -9.81 -2.09
C LYS A 195 -2.25 -8.32 -1.81
N ALA A 196 -1.23 -7.58 -2.20
CA ALA A 196 -1.19 -6.15 -1.96
C ALA A 196 -2.22 -5.35 -2.79
N ILE A 197 -2.43 -4.11 -2.36
CA ILE A 197 -2.97 -3.05 -3.22
C ILE A 197 -1.87 -2.02 -3.48
N LYS A 198 -2.11 -1.12 -4.42
CA LYS A 198 -1.19 0.00 -4.68
C LYS A 198 -1.88 1.33 -4.42
N TYR A 199 -1.22 2.20 -3.67
CA TYR A 199 -1.61 3.58 -3.46
C TYR A 199 -0.91 4.47 -4.49
N ILE A 200 -1.67 5.32 -5.17
CA ILE A 200 -1.18 6.12 -6.31
C ILE A 200 -1.51 7.60 -6.14
N ASP A 201 -0.83 8.44 -6.91
CA ASP A 201 -1.10 9.87 -6.97
C ASP A 201 -1.28 10.45 -8.38
N SER A 202 -1.85 11.65 -8.42
CA SER A 202 -2.10 12.40 -9.65
C SER A 202 -0.83 12.98 -10.30
N GLU A 203 0.30 12.96 -9.60
CA GLU A 203 1.58 13.45 -10.16
C GLU A 203 2.19 12.41 -11.11
N HIS A 204 2.00 11.13 -10.82
CA HIS A 204 2.55 10.02 -11.61
C HIS A 204 1.48 9.25 -12.40
N PHE A 205 0.22 9.27 -11.95
CA PHE A 205 -0.87 8.47 -12.50
C PHE A 205 -2.12 9.28 -12.81
N SER A 206 -3.02 8.69 -13.59
CA SER A 206 -4.40 9.19 -13.69
C SER A 206 -5.17 8.80 -12.43
N VAL A 207 -5.65 9.81 -11.72
CA VAL A 207 -6.51 9.67 -10.54
C VAL A 207 -7.91 10.18 -10.90
N PRO A 208 -8.99 9.41 -10.66
CA PRO A 208 -10.34 9.83 -11.03
C PRO A 208 -10.77 11.16 -10.40
N LYS A 209 -10.38 11.42 -9.14
CA LYS A 209 -10.71 12.65 -8.43
C LYS A 209 -9.69 13.01 -7.35
N GLY A 210 -9.41 14.29 -7.21
CA GLY A 210 -8.48 14.76 -6.18
C GLY A 210 -7.04 14.44 -6.56
N LYS A 211 -6.22 13.99 -5.61
CA LYS A 211 -4.79 13.76 -5.80
C LYS A 211 -4.35 12.33 -5.53
N ARG A 212 -5.22 11.48 -4.97
CA ARG A 212 -4.86 10.13 -4.51
C ARG A 212 -5.97 9.13 -4.83
N ALA A 213 -5.57 7.90 -5.08
CA ALA A 213 -6.49 6.78 -5.27
C ALA A 213 -5.78 5.47 -4.94
N ILE A 214 -6.49 4.35 -5.08
CA ILE A 214 -5.89 3.01 -5.02
C ILE A 214 -6.09 2.24 -6.32
N GLU A 215 -5.13 1.40 -6.67
CA GLU A 215 -5.19 0.43 -7.76
C GLU A 215 -5.23 -0.99 -7.18
N LEU A 216 -6.18 -1.81 -7.66
CA LEU A 216 -6.38 -3.19 -7.24
C LEU A 216 -5.58 -4.14 -8.15
N ILE A 217 -4.31 -4.37 -7.80
CA ILE A 217 -3.30 -4.94 -8.71
C ILE A 217 -3.29 -6.47 -8.83
N ALA A 218 -3.98 -7.21 -7.97
CA ALA A 218 -3.87 -8.68 -7.92
C ALA A 218 -5.21 -9.42 -7.98
N GLY A 219 -6.10 -8.98 -8.87
CA GLY A 219 -7.38 -9.66 -9.11
C GLY A 219 -8.21 -9.85 -7.83
N LYS A 220 -8.82 -11.04 -7.68
CA LYS A 220 -9.70 -11.34 -6.54
C LYS A 220 -8.97 -11.42 -5.21
N GLU A 221 -7.65 -11.57 -5.27
CA GLU A 221 -6.79 -11.60 -4.11
C GLU A 221 -6.37 -10.20 -3.68
N SER A 222 -6.85 -9.12 -4.32
CA SER A 222 -6.61 -7.72 -3.97
C SER A 222 -7.94 -7.06 -3.61
N ALA A 223 -8.15 -6.80 -2.30
CA ALA A 223 -9.44 -6.38 -1.80
C ALA A 223 -9.30 -5.35 -0.67
N VAL A 224 -10.21 -4.37 -0.67
CA VAL A 224 -10.32 -3.40 0.41
C VAL A 224 -11.71 -3.40 0.99
N ALA A 225 -11.80 -3.20 2.30
CA ALA A 225 -13.07 -3.17 3.00
C ALA A 225 -13.15 -2.16 4.13
N GLN A 226 -14.37 -1.75 4.44
CA GLN A 226 -14.68 -0.95 5.62
C GLN A 226 -16.01 -1.39 6.23
N ILE A 227 -16.04 -1.57 7.55
CA ILE A 227 -17.27 -1.88 8.29
C ILE A 227 -17.92 -0.57 8.73
N VAL A 228 -19.16 -0.34 8.28
CA VAL A 228 -19.89 0.90 8.55
C VAL A 228 -21.14 0.62 9.38
N LYS A 229 -21.45 1.51 10.33
CA LYS A 229 -22.71 1.46 11.09
C LYS A 229 -23.87 1.85 10.20
N THR A 230 -24.88 0.99 10.12
CA THR A 230 -26.10 1.16 9.33
C THR A 230 -27.32 0.94 10.22
N THR A 231 -28.51 1.15 9.66
CA THR A 231 -29.79 1.00 10.36
C THR A 231 -30.64 0.04 9.57
N ILE A 232 -31.06 -1.05 10.22
CA ILE A 232 -31.87 -2.10 9.60
C ILE A 232 -33.11 -1.49 8.95
N GLY A 233 -33.41 -1.91 7.73
CA GLY A 233 -34.56 -1.45 6.96
C GLY A 233 -34.41 -0.05 6.35
N ARG A 234 -33.30 0.66 6.57
CA ARG A 234 -33.01 1.95 5.94
C ARG A 234 -32.30 1.75 4.60
N ASN A 235 -32.58 2.65 3.65
CA ASN A 235 -31.99 2.61 2.33
C ASN A 235 -30.68 3.39 2.29
N TYR A 236 -29.73 2.85 1.53
CA TYR A 236 -28.40 3.42 1.32
C TYR A 236 -28.02 3.35 -0.16
N VAL A 237 -27.14 4.25 -0.55
CA VAL A 237 -26.54 4.29 -1.88
C VAL A 237 -25.04 4.37 -1.71
N LEU A 238 -24.35 3.34 -2.21
CA LEU A 238 -22.91 3.33 -2.39
C LEU A 238 -22.62 3.86 -3.80
N SER A 239 -21.79 4.89 -3.93
CA SER A 239 -21.31 5.40 -5.22
C SER A 239 -19.80 5.49 -5.23
N PHE A 240 -19.17 5.24 -6.37
CA PHE A 240 -17.71 5.20 -6.49
C PHE A 240 -17.29 5.41 -7.96
N LEU A 241 -16.02 5.71 -8.17
CA LEU A 241 -15.40 5.82 -9.48
C LEU A 241 -14.48 4.61 -9.73
N VAL A 242 -14.54 4.08 -10.95
CA VAL A 242 -13.67 3.00 -11.43
C VAL A 242 -12.99 3.46 -12.70
N GLY A 243 -11.68 3.27 -12.81
CA GLY A 243 -10.89 3.73 -13.96
C GLY A 243 -9.60 2.94 -14.17
N ASP A 244 -8.65 3.55 -14.88
CA ASP A 244 -7.28 3.07 -15.00
C ASP A 244 -6.27 4.19 -14.73
N ALA A 245 -5.06 3.80 -14.35
CA ALA A 245 -4.05 4.71 -13.82
C ALA A 245 -3.20 5.41 -14.90
N ASN A 246 -3.51 5.29 -16.20
CA ASN A 246 -2.63 5.76 -17.29
C ASN A 246 -1.21 5.12 -17.25
N ASN A 247 -1.15 3.83 -16.91
CA ASN A 247 0.11 3.08 -16.74
C ASN A 247 0.25 1.94 -17.76
N GLY A 248 -0.49 1.99 -18.88
CA GLY A 248 -0.48 0.93 -19.88
C GLY A 248 -1.25 -0.35 -19.48
N CYS A 249 -2.04 -0.32 -18.41
CA CYS A 249 -2.89 -1.46 -18.04
C CYS A 249 -4.08 -1.57 -19.00
N GLU A 250 -3.91 -2.28 -20.13
CA GLU A 250 -4.92 -2.38 -21.17
C GLU A 250 -5.80 -3.62 -21.04
N GLY A 251 -7.08 -3.47 -21.39
CA GLY A 251 -8.02 -4.60 -21.49
C GLY A 251 -9.24 -4.50 -20.57
N PRO A 252 -10.08 -5.53 -20.58
CA PRO A 252 -11.31 -5.56 -19.78
C PRO A 252 -10.98 -5.75 -18.30
N MET A 253 -11.46 -4.83 -17.47
CA MET A 253 -11.39 -4.88 -16.02
C MET A 253 -12.79 -4.92 -15.42
N VAL A 254 -12.93 -5.54 -14.25
CA VAL A 254 -14.19 -5.52 -13.50
C VAL A 254 -13.87 -5.29 -12.03
N VAL A 255 -14.51 -4.27 -11.44
CA VAL A 255 -14.57 -4.11 -9.98
C VAL A 255 -15.89 -4.68 -9.49
N GLU A 256 -15.84 -5.55 -8.50
CA GLU A 256 -17.02 -5.99 -7.77
C GLU A 256 -17.10 -5.24 -6.45
N ALA A 257 -18.21 -4.56 -6.23
CA ALA A 257 -18.47 -3.81 -5.01
C ALA A 257 -19.58 -4.50 -4.21
N PHE A 258 -19.38 -4.63 -2.90
CA PHE A 258 -20.29 -5.32 -2.00
C PHE A 258 -20.79 -4.38 -0.91
N ALA A 259 -22.06 -4.53 -0.55
CA ALA A 259 -22.67 -3.93 0.63
C ALA A 259 -23.45 -5.00 1.40
N GLY A 260 -22.76 -5.68 2.31
CA GLY A 260 -23.25 -6.93 2.90
C GLY A 260 -23.42 -7.99 1.82
N LYS A 261 -24.64 -8.51 1.64
CA LYS A 261 -24.97 -9.50 0.60
C LYS A 261 -25.25 -8.89 -0.77
N ASN A 262 -25.46 -7.57 -0.85
CA ASN A 262 -25.75 -6.89 -2.10
C ASN A 262 -24.46 -6.67 -2.87
N THR A 263 -24.49 -6.83 -4.19
CA THR A 263 -23.29 -6.67 -5.04
C THR A 263 -23.62 -5.99 -6.35
N VAL A 264 -22.64 -5.30 -6.93
CA VAL A 264 -22.66 -4.81 -8.30
C VAL A 264 -21.32 -5.10 -8.96
N LYS A 265 -21.35 -5.55 -10.22
CA LYS A 265 -20.16 -5.73 -11.06
C LYS A 265 -20.04 -4.57 -12.03
N VAL A 266 -18.87 -3.97 -12.09
CA VAL A 266 -18.63 -2.73 -12.82
C VAL A 266 -17.53 -2.96 -13.86
N SER A 267 -17.93 -3.21 -15.12
CA SER A 267 -16.99 -3.48 -16.21
C SER A 267 -16.41 -2.21 -16.82
N TYR A 268 -15.09 -2.05 -16.80
CA TYR A 268 -14.38 -0.93 -17.40
C TYR A 268 -13.40 -1.45 -18.44
N ASN A 269 -13.50 -0.99 -19.69
CA ASN A 269 -12.61 -1.43 -20.76
C ASN A 269 -11.45 -0.43 -20.87
N SER A 270 -10.33 -0.76 -20.24
CA SER A 270 -9.20 0.16 -20.16
C SER A 270 -8.44 0.26 -21.47
N LYS A 271 -7.99 1.49 -21.76
CA LYS A 271 -7.03 1.80 -22.82
C LYS A 271 -5.63 2.09 -22.28
N GLY A 272 -5.42 1.92 -20.97
CA GLY A 272 -4.15 2.22 -20.28
C GLY A 272 -3.74 3.69 -20.35
N LYS A 273 -4.67 4.59 -20.68
CA LYS A 273 -4.44 6.02 -21.00
C LYS A 273 -5.09 6.98 -20.01
N GLY A 274 -5.57 6.47 -18.89
CA GLY A 274 -6.39 7.19 -17.94
C GLY A 274 -7.85 7.25 -18.34
N GLY A 275 -8.68 7.66 -17.39
CA GLY A 275 -10.13 7.74 -17.53
C GLY A 275 -10.84 7.03 -16.39
N PHE A 276 -12.13 7.30 -16.27
CA PHE A 276 -12.95 6.71 -15.22
C PHE A 276 -14.42 6.70 -15.63
N LYS A 277 -15.21 5.91 -14.89
CA LYS A 277 -16.66 5.91 -14.93
C LYS A 277 -17.23 5.83 -13.52
N ALA A 278 -18.41 6.41 -13.33
CA ALA A 278 -19.13 6.31 -12.08
C ALA A 278 -19.96 5.03 -12.02
N ALA A 279 -20.06 4.46 -10.82
CA ALA A 279 -20.92 3.33 -10.52
C ALA A 279 -21.67 3.53 -9.20
N ARG A 280 -22.78 2.80 -9.05
CA ARG A 280 -23.65 2.87 -7.88
C ARG A 280 -24.20 1.50 -7.51
N LEU A 281 -24.38 1.28 -6.21
CA LEU A 281 -25.10 0.15 -5.62
C LEU A 281 -26.08 0.68 -4.59
N ALA A 282 -27.36 0.55 -4.90
CA ALA A 282 -28.43 0.90 -3.98
C ALA A 282 -28.84 -0.35 -3.20
N PHE A 283 -28.98 -0.24 -1.87
CA PHE A 283 -29.34 -1.37 -1.03
C PHE A 283 -30.13 -0.95 0.21
N ARG A 284 -30.85 -1.91 0.78
CA ARG A 284 -31.52 -1.77 2.07
C ARG A 284 -30.70 -2.53 3.12
N ALA A 285 -30.33 -1.89 4.21
CA ALA A 285 -29.48 -2.53 5.20
C ALA A 285 -30.24 -3.63 5.98
N GLU A 286 -29.64 -4.81 6.08
CA GLU A 286 -30.18 -5.97 6.81
C GLU A 286 -29.57 -6.12 8.22
N SER A 287 -28.53 -5.37 8.53
CA SER A 287 -27.80 -5.41 9.80
C SER A 287 -27.52 -3.99 10.29
N THR A 288 -27.17 -3.85 11.58
CA THR A 288 -26.69 -2.59 12.17
C THR A 288 -25.24 -2.28 11.79
N ARG A 289 -24.54 -3.24 11.19
CA ARG A 289 -23.22 -3.08 10.59
C ARG A 289 -23.22 -3.69 9.19
N THR A 290 -22.82 -2.91 8.21
CA THR A 290 -22.68 -3.36 6.83
C THR A 290 -21.21 -3.29 6.43
N ARG A 291 -20.68 -4.41 5.93
CA ARG A 291 -19.35 -4.46 5.32
C ARG A 291 -19.44 -3.92 3.90
N ILE A 292 -18.67 -2.90 3.60
CA ILE A 292 -18.45 -2.39 2.25
C ILE A 292 -17.11 -2.94 1.77
N MET A 293 -17.09 -3.62 0.63
CA MET A 293 -15.87 -4.28 0.11
C MET A 293 -15.76 -4.08 -1.39
N PHE A 294 -14.53 -4.00 -1.89
CA PHE A 294 -14.20 -3.92 -3.31
C PHE A 294 -13.07 -4.87 -3.62
N TYR A 295 -13.16 -5.58 -4.76
CA TYR A 295 -12.03 -6.31 -5.34
C TYR A 295 -12.08 -6.27 -6.87
N SER A 296 -10.95 -6.57 -7.52
CA SER A 296 -10.91 -6.80 -8.97
C SER A 296 -11.31 -8.25 -9.31
N THR A 297 -12.14 -8.50 -10.32
CA THR A 297 -12.50 -9.87 -10.70
C THR A 297 -11.37 -10.60 -11.43
N PHE A 298 -10.52 -9.84 -12.15
CA PHE A 298 -9.53 -10.37 -13.08
C PHE A 298 -8.12 -9.93 -12.71
N TYR A 299 -7.15 -10.78 -13.01
CA TYR A 299 -5.75 -10.39 -13.05
C TYR A 299 -5.48 -9.65 -14.35
N ALA A 300 -4.75 -8.55 -14.26
CA ALA A 300 -4.28 -7.79 -15.40
C ALA A 300 -2.78 -7.49 -15.23
N MET A 301 -2.11 -7.33 -16.36
CA MET A 301 -0.70 -6.96 -16.44
C MET A 301 -0.56 -5.78 -17.41
N LYS A 302 0.49 -4.99 -17.24
CA LYS A 302 0.80 -3.87 -18.15
C LYS A 302 1.04 -4.40 -19.58
N SER A 303 0.67 -3.60 -20.58
CA SER A 303 0.81 -3.94 -22.01
C SER A 303 2.25 -3.84 -22.55
N ASP A 304 3.19 -3.42 -21.71
CA ASP A 304 4.61 -3.23 -22.03
C ASP A 304 5.44 -4.53 -22.05
N ASN A 305 4.80 -5.69 -21.90
CA ASN A 305 5.42 -7.01 -21.76
C ASN A 305 6.36 -7.16 -20.55
N SER A 306 6.28 -6.27 -19.58
CA SER A 306 7.11 -6.34 -18.38
C SER A 306 6.66 -7.41 -17.38
N GLY A 307 5.41 -7.90 -17.51
CA GLY A 307 4.78 -8.79 -16.53
C GLY A 307 4.35 -8.09 -15.24
N SER A 308 4.49 -6.76 -15.16
CA SER A 308 4.06 -5.99 -13.98
C SER A 308 2.55 -6.09 -13.80
N LEU A 309 2.13 -6.41 -12.57
CA LEU A 309 0.73 -6.46 -12.19
C LEU A 309 0.12 -5.05 -12.18
N CYS A 310 -1.13 -4.97 -12.65
CA CYS A 310 -1.89 -3.73 -12.67
C CYS A 310 -3.39 -4.05 -12.56
N GLY A 311 -4.23 -3.02 -12.43
CA GLY A 311 -5.66 -3.25 -12.32
C GLY A 311 -6.52 -2.00 -12.31
N PRO A 312 -7.81 -2.14 -11.97
CA PRO A 312 -8.71 -1.01 -11.93
C PRO A 312 -8.36 -0.07 -10.78
N VAL A 313 -8.44 1.22 -11.05
CA VAL A 313 -8.35 2.28 -10.03
C VAL A 313 -9.71 2.48 -9.38
N LEU A 314 -9.74 2.58 -8.05
CA LEU A 314 -10.93 2.86 -7.24
C LEU A 314 -10.76 4.21 -6.52
N ASP A 315 -11.81 5.04 -6.58
CA ASP A 315 -11.79 6.37 -5.96
C ASP A 315 -13.21 6.94 -5.67
N ASP A 316 -13.29 8.05 -4.93
CA ASP A 316 -14.47 8.84 -4.55
C ASP A 316 -15.64 7.99 -4.01
N VAL A 317 -15.32 7.00 -3.18
CA VAL A 317 -16.27 6.08 -2.57
C VAL A 317 -17.11 6.79 -1.52
N LYS A 318 -18.42 6.82 -1.74
CA LYS A 318 -19.40 7.45 -0.84
C LYS A 318 -20.52 6.50 -0.50
N LEU A 319 -20.87 6.48 0.79
CA LEU A 319 -22.03 5.78 1.29
C LEU A 319 -22.97 6.78 1.95
N LEU A 320 -24.15 6.93 1.36
CA LEU A 320 -25.18 7.87 1.82
C LEU A 320 -26.43 7.13 2.24
N SER A 321 -27.08 7.61 3.30
CA SER A 321 -28.42 7.14 3.67
C SER A 321 -29.48 7.97 2.95
N VAL A 322 -30.44 7.31 2.30
CA VAL A 322 -31.47 7.96 1.48
C VAL A 322 -32.87 7.67 2.00
N ARG A 323 -33.79 8.64 1.84
CA ARG A 323 -35.19 8.53 2.33
C ARG A 323 -36.07 7.66 1.41
N LYS A 324 -35.87 7.74 0.10
CA LYS A 324 -36.53 6.90 -0.91
C LYS A 324 -35.49 6.47 -1.94
N LEU A 325 -35.64 5.26 -2.47
CA LEU A 325 -34.80 4.71 -3.55
C LEU A 325 -35.21 5.24 -4.94
N HIS A 326 -36.14 6.21 -5.03
CA HIS A 326 -36.69 6.65 -6.30
C HIS A 326 -35.76 7.61 -7.05
N HIS A 327 -35.50 7.23 -8.32
CA HIS A 327 -34.64 7.86 -9.32
C HIS A 327 -33.16 7.96 -8.91
N LEU A 328 -32.49 6.80 -8.91
CA LEU A 328 -31.04 6.67 -9.00
C LEU A 328 -30.59 6.46 -10.44
#